data_AF-A0A2P5DSL5-F1
#
_entry.id   AF-A0A2P5DSL5-F1
#
_cell.length_a   1.000
_cell.length_b   1.000
_cell.length_c   1.000
_cell.angle_alpha   90.00
_cell.angle_beta   90.00
_cell.angle_gamma   90.00
#
_symmetry.space_group_name_H-M   'P 1'
#
loop_
_entity.id
_entity.type
_entity.pdbx_description
1 polymer ?
#
loop_
_entity_poly.entity_id
_entity_poly.type
_entity_poly.pdbx_seq_one_letter_code
_entity_poly.pdbx_strand_id
1 'polypeptide(L)'
;MNIIEGRSLVICRLTIDEDGVFRLYSHSLVQNSTSVVEWASTSNKCAPIGLRGVDSYCELIGEEPRCLCLPSVDYVDRSQKNLELILNLIIV
;
A
#
# COMPACT_ATOMS: atom_id res chain seq x y z
N MET A 1 17.78 26.14 -2.18
CA MET A 1 17.81 27.27 -1.23
C MET A 1 18.39 26.74 0.07
N ASN A 2 19.58 27.24 0.40
CA ASN A 2 20.39 27.11 1.63
C ASN A 2 20.73 25.69 2.16
N ILE A 3 21.95 25.27 1.85
CA ILE A 3 22.69 24.25 2.61
C ILE A 3 23.45 25.00 3.71
N ILE A 4 23.09 24.75 4.96
CA ILE A 4 23.79 25.23 6.16
C ILE A 4 25.01 24.34 6.42
N GLU A 5 26.16 24.97 6.70
CA GLU A 5 27.44 24.33 7.05
C GLU A 5 27.38 23.61 8.41
N GLY A 6 26.81 22.42 8.39
CA GLY A 6 27.09 21.34 9.32
C GLY A 6 26.89 20.07 8.50
N ARG A 7 27.79 19.09 8.57
CA ARG A 7 27.62 17.84 7.83
C ARG A 7 26.40 17.09 8.37
N SER A 8 25.20 17.48 7.93
CA SER A 8 23.98 16.73 8.08
C SER A 8 24.09 15.53 7.16
N LEU A 9 24.55 14.41 7.72
CA LEU A 9 24.61 13.15 7.00
C LEU A 9 23.18 12.60 6.95
N VAL A 10 22.50 12.83 5.83
CA VAL A 10 21.16 12.31 5.57
C VAL A 10 21.30 11.05 4.73
N ILE A 11 20.70 9.95 5.20
CA ILE A 11 20.54 8.73 4.42
C ILE A 11 19.15 8.73 3.81
N CYS A 12 19.08 8.48 2.51
CA CYS A 12 17.82 8.29 1.81
C CYS A 12 17.60 6.80 1.53
N ARG A 13 16.39 6.30 1.79
CA ARG A 13 15.99 4.91 1.52
C ARG A 13 14.71 4.88 0.70
N LEU A 14 14.75 4.21 -0.44
CA LEU A 14 13.61 4.02 -1.32
C LEU A 14 13.08 2.59 -1.12
N THR A 15 11.83 2.45 -0.69
CA THR A 15 11.26 1.16 -0.26
C THR A 15 9.88 0.96 -0.88
N ILE A 16 9.50 -0.29 -1.18
CA ILE A 16 8.10 -0.68 -1.39
C ILE A 16 7.58 -1.11 -0.02
N ASP A 17 6.60 -0.38 0.51
CA ASP A 17 6.00 -0.67 1.81
C ASP A 17 5.01 -1.84 1.74
N GLU A 18 4.51 -2.27 2.90
CA GLU A 18 3.54 -3.37 3.04
C GLU A 18 2.24 -3.12 2.26
N ASP A 19 1.86 -1.85 2.07
CA ASP A 19 0.71 -1.45 1.26
C ASP A 19 1.02 -1.35 -0.24
N GLY A 20 2.19 -1.83 -0.68
CA GLY A 20 2.62 -1.84 -2.08
C GLY A 20 2.97 -0.46 -2.64
N VAL A 21 2.98 0.59 -1.82
CA VAL A 21 3.33 1.96 -2.26
C VAL A 21 4.84 2.16 -2.18
N PHE A 22 5.39 2.83 -3.20
CA PHE A 22 6.81 3.14 -3.25
C PHE A 22 7.08 4.47 -2.53
N ARG A 23 7.89 4.43 -1.45
CA ARG A 23 8.16 5.59 -0.59
C ARG A 23 9.66 5.87 -0.45
N LEU A 24 9.99 7.16 -0.55
CA LEU A 24 11.32 7.70 -0.25
C LEU A 24 11.34 8.21 1.18
N TYR A 25 12.21 7.63 2.00
CA TYR A 25 12.48 8.04 3.36
C TYR A 25 13.78 8.81 3.46
N SER A 26 13.81 9.86 4.29
CA SER A 26 15.03 10.49 4.77
C SER A 26 15.25 10.13 6.24
N HIS A 27 16.52 9.96 6.61
CA HIS A 27 16.93 9.73 7.99
C HIS A 27 18.17 10.57 8.29
N SER A 28 18.07 11.45 9.28
CA SER A 28 19.23 12.22 9.75
C SER A 28 20.06 11.37 10.71
N LEU A 29 21.36 11.27 10.46
CA LEU A 29 22.29 10.54 11.33
C LEU A 29 22.75 11.37 12.54
N VAL A 30 22.52 12.68 12.52
CA VAL A 30 23.01 13.61 13.56
C VAL A 30 22.09 13.62 14.77
N GLN A 31 20.82 13.34 14.55
CA GLN A 31 19.81 13.19 15.58
C GLN A 31 19.27 11.78 15.40
N ASN A 32 19.23 10.94 16.44
CA ASN A 32 18.52 9.65 16.43
C ASN A 32 17.03 9.91 16.18
N SER A 33 16.72 10.27 14.95
CA SER A 33 15.50 10.91 14.51
C SER A 33 14.66 9.88 13.78
N THR A 34 13.35 9.98 13.93
CA THR A 34 12.43 9.10 13.21
C THR A 34 12.61 9.31 11.71
N SER A 35 12.56 8.24 10.93
CA SER A 35 12.57 8.35 9.47
C SER A 35 11.37 9.17 8.99
N VAL A 36 11.59 10.11 8.07
CA VAL A 36 10.53 10.97 7.51
C VAL A 36 10.25 10.54 6.09
N VAL A 37 8.97 10.50 5.70
CA VAL A 37 8.56 10.26 4.31
C VAL A 37 8.71 11.56 3.52
N GLU A 38 9.62 11.60 2.57
CA GLU A 38 9.84 12.75 1.69
C GLU A 38 8.92 12.72 0.47
N TRP A 39 8.62 11.51 -0.03
CA TRP A 39 7.81 11.33 -1.23
C TRP A 39 7.19 9.92 -1.29
N ALA A 40 6.04 9.82 -1.93
CA ALA A 40 5.38 8.54 -2.25
C ALA A 40 4.86 8.56 -3.69
N SER A 41 4.85 7.39 -4.34
CA SER A 41 4.34 7.24 -5.71
C SER A 41 2.83 7.50 -5.83
N THR A 42 2.09 7.31 -4.75
CA THR A 42 0.64 7.51 -4.67
C THR A 42 0.23 7.62 -3.19
N SER A 43 -0.79 8.43 -2.90
CA SER A 43 -1.49 8.40 -1.61
C SER A 43 -2.63 7.37 -1.59
N ASN A 44 -3.08 6.94 -2.77
CA ASN A 44 -4.13 5.93 -2.90
C ASN A 44 -3.55 4.53 -2.72
N LYS A 45 -3.85 3.89 -1.57
CA LYS A 45 -3.43 2.52 -1.23
C LYS A 45 -4.08 1.43 -2.11
N CYS A 46 -5.10 1.77 -2.91
CA CYS A 46 -5.68 0.87 -3.91
C CYS A 46 -5.00 0.95 -5.29
N ALA A 47 -4.07 1.90 -5.49
CA ALA A 47 -3.37 2.05 -6.76
C ALA A 47 -2.37 0.93 -7.10
N PRO A 48 -1.65 0.30 -6.14
CA PRO A 48 -0.75 -0.81 -6.43
C PRO A 48 -1.47 -2.01 -7.08
N ILE A 49 -1.00 -2.42 -8.26
CA ILE A 49 -1.56 -3.51 -9.06
C ILE A 49 -0.90 -4.81 -8.61
N GLY A 50 -1.60 -5.62 -7.82
CA GLY A 50 -1.08 -6.89 -7.29
C GLY A 50 -1.60 -7.24 -5.89
N LEU A 51 -2.16 -6.28 -5.17
CA LEU A 51 -2.84 -6.52 -3.88
C LEU A 51 -4.22 -7.19 -4.02
N ARG A 52 -4.72 -7.32 -5.26
CA ARG A 52 -6.07 -7.82 -5.56
C ARG A 52 -6.00 -9.19 -6.24
N GLY A 53 -6.82 -10.11 -5.77
CA GLY A 53 -7.13 -11.34 -6.51
C GLY A 53 -7.94 -11.04 -7.78
N VAL A 54 -7.93 -11.96 -8.74
CA VAL A 54 -8.80 -11.92 -9.93
C VAL A 54 -10.26 -11.76 -9.48
N ASP A 55 -11.05 -10.96 -10.21
CA ASP A 55 -12.48 -10.67 -9.93
C ASP A 55 -12.78 -9.98 -8.58
N SER A 56 -11.80 -9.26 -8.03
CA SER A 56 -11.96 -8.37 -6.88
C SER A 56 -11.62 -6.91 -7.22
N TYR A 57 -12.27 -5.97 -6.54
CA TYR A 57 -11.96 -4.55 -6.59
C TYR A 57 -11.48 -4.04 -5.23
N CYS A 58 -10.76 -2.91 -5.22
CA CYS A 58 -10.27 -2.30 -3.99
C CYS A 58 -11.11 -1.06 -3.68
N GLU A 59 -11.57 -0.98 -2.45
CA GLU A 59 -12.28 0.17 -1.91
C GLU A 59 -11.54 0.68 -0.66
N LEU A 60 -11.44 2.00 -0.52
CA LEU A 60 -10.93 2.62 0.70
C LEU A 60 -12.11 2.73 1.69
N ILE A 61 -12.13 1.86 2.70
CA ILE A 61 -13.09 2.00 3.82
C ILE A 61 -12.38 2.81 4.90
N GLY A 62 -12.61 4.12 4.89
CA GLY A 62 -11.80 5.07 5.65
C GLY A 62 -10.41 5.24 5.01
N GLU A 63 -9.36 4.96 5.78
CA GLU A 63 -7.95 5.06 5.35
C GLU A 63 -7.33 3.69 5.01
N GLU A 64 -8.11 2.61 5.11
CA GLU A 64 -7.64 1.24 4.91
C GLU A 64 -8.14 0.66 3.56
N PRO A 65 -7.24 0.13 2.72
CA PRO A 65 -7.63 -0.55 1.50
C PRO A 65 -8.27 -1.89 1.84
N ARG A 66 -9.48 -2.14 1.33
CA ARG A 66 -10.14 -3.45 1.42
C ARG A 66 -10.37 -4.02 0.04
N CYS A 67 -10.07 -5.31 -0.10
CA CYS A 67 -10.44 -6.08 -1.27
C CYS A 67 -11.86 -6.62 -1.11
N LEU A 68 -12.72 -6.30 -2.08
CA LEU A 68 -14.10 -6.73 -2.15
C LEU A 68 -14.31 -7.56 -3.41
N CYS A 69 -15.07 -8.64 -3.30
CA CYS A 69 -15.48 -9.41 -4.47
C CYS A 69 -16.50 -8.64 -5.30
N LEU A 70 -16.52 -8.88 -6.61
CA LEU A 70 -17.60 -8.39 -7.46
C LEU A 70 -18.96 -8.93 -6.97
N PRO A 71 -20.09 -8.21 -7.20
CA PRO A 71 -21.42 -8.56 -6.65
C PRO A 71 -22.00 -9.93 -7.04
N SER A 72 -21.35 -10.70 -7.91
CA SER A 72 -21.77 -12.04 -8.37
C SER A 72 -20.74 -13.13 -8.06
N VAL A 73 -19.77 -12.80 -7.21
CA VAL A 73 -18.57 -13.59 -6.99
C VAL A 73 -18.35 -13.74 -5.48
N ASP A 74 -18.13 -14.96 -5.00
CA ASP A 74 -17.79 -15.24 -3.58
C ASP A 74 -16.46 -15.99 -3.49
N TYR A 75 -15.85 -15.96 -2.32
CA TYR A 75 -14.61 -16.67 -2.04
C TYR A 75 -14.84 -18.19 -2.09
N VAL A 76 -13.92 -18.93 -2.73
CA VAL A 76 -13.89 -20.41 -2.63
C VAL A 76 -13.68 -20.83 -1.18
N ASP A 77 -12.79 -20.12 -0.47
CA ASP A 77 -12.61 -20.25 0.97
C ASP A 77 -12.55 -18.86 1.63
N ARG A 78 -13.53 -18.57 2.48
CA ARG A 78 -13.61 -17.31 3.25
C ARG A 78 -12.46 -17.13 4.24
N SER A 79 -11.76 -18.21 4.58
CA SER A 79 -10.54 -18.20 5.40
C SER A 79 -9.29 -17.78 4.60
N GLN A 80 -9.30 -17.95 3.28
CA GLN A 80 -8.21 -17.62 2.36
C GLN A 80 -8.65 -16.58 1.33
N LYS A 81 -8.76 -15.32 1.76
CA LYS A 81 -9.19 -14.18 0.90
C LYS A 81 -8.25 -13.84 -0.27
N ASN A 82 -7.13 -14.55 -0.41
CA ASN A 82 -6.12 -14.33 -1.45
C ASN A 82 -6.18 -15.35 -2.60
N LEU A 83 -6.99 -16.40 -2.50
CA LEU A 83 -7.09 -17.41 -3.56
C LEU A 83 -8.53 -17.60 -4.02
N GLU A 84 -8.64 -17.67 -5.35
CA GLU A 84 -9.74 -18.20 -6.18
C GLU A 84 -11.16 -17.79 -5.78
N LEU A 85 -11.84 -17.14 -6.73
CA LEU A 85 -13.23 -16.74 -6.59
C LEU A 85 -14.14 -17.60 -7.47
N ILE A 86 -15.35 -17.86 -7.01
CA ILE A 86 -16.38 -18.62 -7.74
C ILE A 86 -17.64 -17.78 -7.97
N LEU A 87 -18.26 -17.96 -9.13
CA LEU A 87 -19.55 -17.37 -9.46
C LEU A 87 -20.62 -17.88 -8.49
N ASN A 88 -21.21 -16.97 -7.71
CA ASN A 88 -22.31 -17.31 -6.84
C ASN A 88 -23.64 -17.12 -7.60
N LEU A 89 -24.18 -18.22 -8.12
CA LEU A 89 -25.41 -18.25 -8.92
C LEU A 89 -26.71 -18.05 -8.11
N ILE A 90 -26.62 -17.79 -6.80
CA ILE A 90 -27.79 -17.65 -5.90
C ILE A 90 -28.37 -16.22 -5.91
N ILE A 91 -27.72 -15.24 -6.57
CA ILE A 91 -28.18 -13.84 -6.63
C ILE A 91 -29.11 -13.60 -7.86
N VAL A 92 -30.06 -14.51 -8.10
CA VAL A 92 -31.17 -14.32 -9.07
C VAL A 92 -32.51 -14.47 -8.37
#